data_AF-A0A4Y2AIF7-F1
#
_entry.id   AF-A0A4Y2AIF7-F1
#
_cell.length_a   1.000
_cell.length_b   1.000
_cell.length_c   1.000
_cell.angle_alpha   90.00
_cell.angle_beta   90.00
_cell.angle_gamma   90.00
#
_symmetry.space_group_name_H-M   'P 1'
#
loop_
_entity.id
_entity.type
_entity.pdbx_description
1 polymer ?
#
loop_
_entity_poly.entity_id
_entity_poly.type
_entity_poly.pdbx_seq_one_letter_code
_entity_poly.pdbx_strand_id
1 'polypeptide(L)'
;MLKTVHLKPVFWTREEILFATGHGHSDSCACGEVGDPNHYATSCPLTLSWHIRKPSTSLESLWYQRVLENPNLRKRIMNMIKFIIDNENIMRLE
;
A
#
# COMPACT_ATOMS: atom_id res chain seq x y z
N MET A 1 6.71 16.13 -7.57
CA MET A 1 5.75 16.88 -6.73
C MET A 1 5.44 16.02 -5.50
N LEU A 2 6.10 16.27 -4.38
CA LEU A 2 5.77 15.60 -3.11
C LEU A 2 4.44 16.17 -2.61
N LYS A 3 3.34 15.41 -2.74
CA LYS A 3 2.08 15.77 -2.09
C LYS A 3 2.26 15.49 -0.60
N THR A 4 2.56 16.54 0.17
CA THR A 4 2.58 16.45 1.63
C THR A 4 1.14 16.23 2.11
N VAL A 5 0.86 15.02 2.58
CA VAL A 5 -0.45 14.67 3.14
C VAL A 5 -0.41 14.90 4.64
N HIS A 6 -1.30 15.76 5.15
CA HIS A 6 -1.50 15.95 6.59
C HIS A 6 -2.31 14.78 7.18
N LEU A 7 -1.65 13.63 7.33
CA LEU A 7 -2.17 12.48 8.05
C LEU A 7 -1.83 12.69 9.53
N LYS A 8 -2.74 12.36 10.46
CA LYS A 8 -2.45 12.40 11.91
C LYS A 8 -1.76 11.08 12.30
N PRO A 9 -0.41 10.99 12.34
CA PRO A 9 0.31 9.71 12.34
C PRO A 9 0.49 9.11 13.73
N VAL A 10 -0.08 9.73 14.78
CA VAL A 10 0.23 9.43 16.20
C VAL A 10 -0.06 7.97 16.57
N PHE A 11 -0.88 7.25 15.80
CA PHE A 11 -1.21 5.83 16.01
C PHE A 11 -0.81 4.91 14.86
N TRP A 12 0.01 5.40 13.93
CA TRP A 12 0.43 4.64 12.75
C TRP A 12 1.77 3.96 13.01
N THR A 13 1.87 2.71 12.59
CA THR A 13 3.12 1.96 12.55
C THR A 13 4.03 2.50 11.46
N ARG A 14 5.31 2.17 11.52
CA ARG A 14 6.29 2.57 10.50
C ARG A 14 5.89 2.04 9.12
N GLU A 15 5.40 0.82 9.05
CA GLU A 15 4.96 0.15 7.83
C GLU A 15 3.75 0.87 7.21
N GLU A 16 2.82 1.35 8.03
CA GLU A 16 1.65 2.12 7.58
C GLU A 16 2.02 3.50 7.06
N ILE A 17 3.01 4.15 7.67
CA ILE A 17 3.55 5.42 7.19
C ILE A 17 4.24 5.22 5.83
N LEU A 18 5.06 4.18 5.69
CA LEU A 18 5.72 3.84 4.42
C LEU A 18 4.70 3.50 3.33
N PHE A 19 3.68 2.72 3.67
CA PHE A 19 2.55 2.41 2.79
C PHE A 19 1.80 3.68 2.32
N ALA A 20 1.47 4.59 3.24
CA ALA A 20 0.71 5.81 2.90
C ALA A 20 1.53 6.88 2.17
N THR A 21 2.86 6.89 2.37
CA THR A 21 3.76 7.89 1.76
C THR A 21 4.43 7.38 0.49
N GLY A 22 4.31 6.09 0.18
CA GLY A 22 5.00 5.46 -0.94
C GLY A 22 6.53 5.36 -0.75
N HIS A 23 7.08 5.70 0.42
CA HIS A 23 8.52 5.53 0.69
C HIS A 23 8.87 4.05 0.93
N GLY A 24 9.96 3.55 0.33
CA GLY A 24 10.47 2.19 0.55
C GLY A 24 10.04 1.12 -0.49
N HIS A 25 9.61 1.54 -1.68
CA HIS A 25 9.14 0.64 -2.74
C HIS A 25 10.17 0.43 -3.85
N SER A 26 10.06 -0.72 -4.53
CA SER A 26 10.83 -1.02 -5.74
C SER A 26 10.29 -0.25 -6.93
N ASP A 27 11.16 -0.02 -7.91
CA ASP A 27 10.77 0.63 -9.17
C ASP A 27 9.76 -0.24 -9.97
N SER A 28 9.71 -1.55 -9.71
CA SER A 28 8.87 -2.51 -10.45
C SER A 28 8.27 -3.63 -9.56
N CYS A 29 7.04 -4.04 -9.90
CA CYS A 29 6.35 -5.25 -9.45
C CYS A 29 6.64 -6.38 -10.44
N ALA A 30 6.78 -7.62 -9.97
CA ALA A 30 6.95 -8.82 -10.81
C ALA A 30 5.84 -9.02 -11.86
N CYS A 31 4.70 -8.35 -11.69
CA CYS A 31 3.59 -8.28 -12.62
C CYS A 31 3.81 -7.32 -13.82
N GLY A 32 4.95 -6.63 -13.89
CA GLY A 32 5.32 -5.72 -14.98
C GLY A 32 4.87 -4.27 -14.80
N GLU A 33 4.25 -3.92 -13.67
CA GLU A 33 3.76 -2.57 -13.35
C GLU A 33 4.63 -1.92 -12.26
N VAL A 34 4.37 -0.64 -11.94
CA VAL A 34 5.05 0.06 -10.84
C VAL A 34 4.72 -0.61 -9.50
N GLY A 35 5.75 -0.94 -8.73
CA GLY A 35 5.65 -1.66 -7.45
C GLY A 35 5.21 -0.80 -6.27
N ASP A 36 4.22 0.08 -6.45
CA ASP A 36 3.76 0.99 -5.39
C ASP A 36 2.67 0.38 -4.47
N PRO A 37 2.47 0.93 -3.26
CA PRO A 37 1.44 0.50 -2.31
C PRO A 37 0.03 0.40 -2.86
N ASN A 38 -0.39 1.39 -3.65
CA ASN A 38 -1.74 1.42 -4.22
C ASN A 38 -1.87 0.30 -5.25
N HIS A 39 -0.83 0.06 -6.05
CA HIS A 39 -0.81 -1.04 -6.99
C HIS A 39 -1.01 -2.38 -6.26
N TYR A 40 -0.22 -2.67 -5.23
CA TYR A 40 -0.39 -3.89 -4.44
C TYR A 40 -1.75 -3.97 -3.74
N ALA A 41 -2.27 -2.84 -3.24
CA ALA A 41 -3.55 -2.84 -2.52
C ALA A 41 -4.77 -2.91 -3.44
N THR A 42 -4.67 -2.59 -4.73
CA THR A 42 -5.88 -2.34 -5.55
C THR A 42 -5.88 -3.01 -6.92
N SER A 43 -4.73 -3.45 -7.44
CA SER A 43 -4.63 -3.94 -8.83
C SER A 43 -3.66 -5.08 -9.07
N CYS A 44 -2.67 -5.30 -8.20
CA CYS A 44 -1.65 -6.32 -8.43
C CYS A 44 -2.26 -7.73 -8.47
N PRO A 45 -2.09 -8.50 -9.56
CA PRO A 45 -2.61 -9.86 -9.64
C PRO A 45 -2.04 -10.79 -8.55
N LEU A 46 -0.84 -10.51 -8.06
CA LEU A 46 -0.15 -11.32 -7.04
C LEU A 46 -0.71 -11.13 -5.63
N THR A 47 -1.50 -10.08 -5.39
CA THR A 47 -2.08 -9.74 -4.08
C THR A 47 -3.61 -9.70 -4.08
N LEU A 48 -4.28 -10.38 -5.03
CA LEU A 48 -5.74 -10.40 -5.19
C LEU A 48 -6.50 -10.62 -3.86
N SER A 49 -5.99 -11.53 -3.02
CA SER A 49 -6.56 -11.85 -1.71
C SER A 49 -6.64 -10.65 -0.76
N TRP A 50 -5.81 -9.62 -0.95
CA TRP A 50 -5.77 -8.44 -0.09
C TRP A 50 -6.37 -7.19 -0.73
N HIS A 51 -6.90 -7.28 -1.96
CA HIS A 51 -7.43 -6.12 -2.67
C HIS A 51 -8.48 -5.34 -1.88
N ILE A 52 -8.29 -4.03 -1.89
CA ILE A 52 -9.20 -3.01 -1.39
C ILE A 52 -9.69 -2.22 -2.59
N ARG A 53 -10.90 -1.66 -2.46
CA ARG A 53 -11.48 -0.82 -3.50
C ARG A 53 -10.52 0.30 -3.90
N LYS A 54 -10.23 0.43 -5.19
CA LYS A 54 -9.34 1.46 -5.74
C LYS A 54 -9.81 2.88 -5.38
N PRO A 55 -8.92 3.79 -4.95
CA PRO A 55 -9.26 5.19 -4.74
C PRO A 55 -9.60 5.88 -6.06
N SER A 56 -10.41 6.94 -5.98
CA SER A 56 -10.38 7.97 -7.01
C SER A 56 -9.09 8.77 -6.87
N THR A 57 -8.45 9.14 -7.98
CA THR A 57 -7.15 9.86 -8.00
C THR A 57 -7.18 11.19 -7.24
N SER A 58 -8.34 11.84 -7.14
CA SER A 58 -8.51 13.08 -6.38
C SER A 58 -8.67 12.87 -4.86
N LEU A 59 -8.91 11.65 -4.40
CA LEU A 59 -9.25 11.31 -3.01
C LEU A 59 -8.30 10.29 -2.38
N GLU A 60 -7.09 10.16 -2.93
CA GLU A 60 -6.10 9.17 -2.51
C GLU A 60 -5.72 9.30 -1.02
N SER A 61 -5.48 10.52 -0.54
CA SER A 61 -5.18 10.78 0.88
C SER A 61 -6.31 10.36 1.82
N LEU A 62 -7.55 10.70 1.45
CA LEU A 62 -8.74 10.32 2.21
C LEU A 62 -8.98 8.81 2.17
N TRP A 63 -8.57 8.15 1.09
CA TRP A 63 -8.63 6.71 0.99
C TRP A 63 -7.67 6.04 1.96
N TYR A 64 -6.40 6.45 2.02
CA TYR A 64 -5.45 5.94 3.01
C TYR A 64 -5.97 6.13 4.43
N GLN A 65 -6.51 7.33 4.73
CA GLN A 65 -7.12 7.59 6.03
C GLN A 65 -8.24 6.60 6.36
N ARG A 66 -9.21 6.39 5.45
CA ARG A 66 -10.33 5.47 5.67
C ARG A 66 -9.91 4.01 5.79
N VAL A 67 -8.90 3.60 5.02
CA VAL A 67 -8.33 2.24 5.08
C VAL A 67 -7.68 1.99 6.44
N LEU A 68 -6.90 2.96 6.93
CA LEU A 68 -6.18 2.85 8.20
C LEU A 68 -7.07 3.05 9.43
N GLU A 69 -8.15 3.84 9.32
CA GLU A 69 -9.15 4.02 10.38
C GLU A 69 -10.06 2.79 10.56
N ASN A 70 -10.20 1.94 9.53
CA ASN A 70 -10.99 0.71 9.62
C ASN A 70 -10.13 -0.47 10.08
N PRO A 71 -10.36 -1.07 11.27
CA PRO A 71 -9.50 -2.13 11.80
C PRO A 71 -9.37 -3.36 10.91
N ASN A 72 -10.44 -3.74 10.19
CA ASN A 72 -10.42 -4.90 9.31
C ASN A 72 -9.58 -4.64 8.06
N LEU A 73 -9.72 -3.45 7.46
CA LEU A 73 -8.92 -3.06 6.30
C LEU A 73 -7.46 -2.82 6.69
N ARG A 74 -7.21 -2.19 7.84
CA ARG A 74 -5.88 -2.04 8.43
C ARG A 74 -5.18 -3.39 8.60
N LYS A 75 -5.86 -4.38 9.22
CA LYS A 75 -5.32 -5.75 9.35
C LYS A 75 -5.04 -6.39 7.99
N ARG A 76 -5.91 -6.17 7.00
CA ARG A 76 -5.74 -6.67 5.64
C ARG A 76 -4.49 -6.07 4.97
N ILE A 77 -4.27 -4.76 5.07
CA ILE A 77 -3.06 -4.09 4.60
C ILE A 77 -1.82 -4.62 5.30
N MET A 78 -1.83 -4.76 6.63
CA MET A 78 -0.66 -5.26 7.36
C MET A 78 -0.29 -6.69 6.95
N ASN A 79 -1.29 -7.56 6.75
CA ASN A 79 -1.05 -8.91 6.25
C ASN A 79 -0.49 -8.90 4.83
N MET A 80 -0.94 -7.97 3.97
CA MET A 80 -0.42 -7.80 2.62
C MET A 80 1.03 -7.34 2.62
N ILE A 81 1.36 -6.30 3.40
CA ILE A 81 2.73 -5.78 3.53
C ILE A 81 3.65 -6.89 3.99
N LYS A 82 3.23 -7.64 5.02
CA LYS A 82 4.00 -8.79 5.50
C LYS A 82 4.21 -9.84 4.40
N PHE A 83 3.17 -10.19 3.66
CA PHE A 83 3.29 -11.12 2.53
C PHE A 83 4.29 -10.63 1.47
N ILE A 84 4.28 -9.33 1.12
CA ILE A 84 5.21 -8.76 0.14
C ILE A 84 6.65 -8.82 0.65
N ILE A 85 6.88 -8.48 1.92
CA ILE A 85 8.21 -8.56 2.54
C ILE A 85 8.71 -10.01 2.59
N ASP A 86 7.86 -10.95 3.03
CA ASP A 86 8.22 -12.36 3.17
C ASP A 86 8.46 -13.04 1.82
N ASN A 87 7.94 -12.49 0.71
CA ASN A 87 8.04 -13.04 -0.64
C ASN A 87 8.68 -12.05 -1.62
N GLU A 88 9.60 -11.21 -1.15
CA GLU A 88 10.18 -10.10 -1.92
C GLU A 88 10.69 -10.55 -3.31
N ASN A 89 11.36 -11.70 -3.37
CA ASN A 89 11.93 -12.31 -4.57
C ASN A 89 10.89 -12.75 -5.62
N ILE A 90 9.62 -12.92 -5.23
CA ILE A 90 8.51 -13.26 -6.13
C ILE A 90 7.72 -12.00 -6.50
N MET A 91 7.77 -10.98 -5.64
CA MET A 91 6.92 -9.80 -5.74
C MET A 91 7.58 -8.64 -6.48
N ARG A 92 8.92 -8.56 -6.47
CA ARG A 92 9.70 -7.48 -7.09
C ARG A 92 10.48 -8.00 -8.29
N LEU A 93 10.53 -7.20 -9.35
CA LEU A 93 11.43 -7.42 -10.48
C LEU A 93 12.76 -6.73 -10.13
N GLU A 94 13.88 -7.46 -10.23
CA GLU A 94 15.23 -6.89 -10.10
C GLU A 94 15.56 -5.92 -11.24
#